data_AF-A0A1C4PJU5-F1
#
_entry.id   AF-A0A1C4PJU5-F1
#
_cell.length_a   1.000
_cell.length_b   1.000
_cell.length_c   1.000
_cell.angle_alpha   90.00
_cell.angle_beta   90.00
_cell.angle_gamma   90.00
#
_symmetry.space_group_name_H-M   'P 1'
#
loop_
_entity.id
_entity.type
_entity.pdbx_description
1 polymer ?
#
loop_
_entity_poly.entity_id
_entity_poly.type
_entity_poly.pdbx_seq_one_letter_code
_entity_poly.pdbx_strand_id
1 'polypeptide(L)'
;RGLPAYPRLAALARGLRAGLAERIEAGLPVHLVLDGDVAMTLGRLLREECGVEGPLLVLDGLRLGALDYVDLGKVRHPSRTVPVTVKSLVFAGSPVPEAD
;
A
#
# COMPACT_ATOMS: atom_id res chain seq x y z
N ARG A 1 4.07 -12.54 8.30
CA ARG A 1 3.02 -12.27 9.32
C ARG A 1 3.66 -12.09 10.69
N GLY A 2 3.01 -11.38 11.61
CA GLY A 2 3.51 -11.06 12.95
C GLY A 2 2.91 -9.75 13.46
N LEU A 3 3.06 -9.47 14.76
CA LEU A 3 2.56 -8.23 15.37
C LEU A 3 3.17 -6.98 14.69
N PRO A 4 2.43 -5.87 14.60
CA PRO A 4 2.88 -4.62 14.00
C PRO A 4 3.83 -3.85 14.94
N ALA A 5 4.89 -4.51 15.40
CA ALA A 5 5.87 -3.91 16.31
C ALA A 5 6.72 -2.85 15.58
N TYR A 6 7.00 -1.74 16.27
CA TYR A 6 7.77 -0.62 15.72
C TYR A 6 9.08 -1.05 15.02
N PRO A 7 9.95 -1.90 15.58
CA PRO A 7 11.20 -2.28 14.90
C PRO A 7 10.98 -2.92 13.53
N ARG A 8 9.88 -3.68 13.37
CA ARG A 8 9.53 -4.33 12.10
C ARG A 8 9.02 -3.31 11.09
N LEU A 9 8.12 -2.42 11.51
CA LEU A 9 7.56 -1.39 10.63
C LEU A 9 8.64 -0.36 10.24
N ALA A 10 9.52 0.03 11.14
CA ALA A 10 10.64 0.92 10.85
C ALA A 10 11.65 0.28 9.89
N ALA A 11 11.94 -1.02 10.04
CA ALA A 11 12.77 -1.75 9.07
C ALA A 11 12.10 -1.79 7.68
N LEU A 12 10.80 -2.07 7.62
CA LEU A 12 10.04 -2.04 6.37
C LEU A 12 10.05 -0.64 5.72
N ALA A 13 9.80 0.42 6.51
CA ALA A 13 9.80 1.80 6.01
C ALA A 13 11.14 2.20 5.40
N ARG A 14 12.26 1.87 6.07
CA ARG A 14 13.61 2.10 5.53
C ARG A 14 13.87 1.31 4.26
N GLY A 15 13.46 0.04 4.23
CA GLY A 15 13.58 -0.80 3.03
C GLY A 15 12.80 -0.23 1.85
N LEU A 16 11.57 0.23 2.07
CA LEU A 16 10.74 0.87 1.04
C LEU A 16 11.36 2.18 0.54
N ARG A 17 11.86 3.04 1.44
CA ARG A 17 12.55 4.27 1.04
C ARG A 17 13.78 3.98 0.17
N ALA A 18 14.59 3.01 0.56
CA ALA A 18 15.78 2.63 -0.20
C ALA A 18 15.41 2.02 -1.57
N GLY A 19 14.45 1.09 -1.59
CA GLY A 19 14.04 0.42 -2.82
C GLY A 19 13.28 1.31 -3.82
N LEU A 20 12.69 2.42 -3.35
CA LEU A 20 11.95 3.38 -4.18
C LEU A 20 12.69 4.71 -4.33
N ALA A 21 13.98 4.78 -4.00
CA ALA A 21 14.75 6.02 -3.93
C ALA A 21 14.64 6.85 -5.22
N GLU A 22 14.94 6.27 -6.38
CA GLU A 22 14.87 6.96 -7.68
C GLU A 22 13.49 7.58 -7.93
N ARG A 23 12.42 6.86 -7.57
CA ARG A 23 11.05 7.32 -7.78
C ARG A 23 10.70 8.48 -6.84
N ILE A 24 11.09 8.36 -5.58
CA ILE A 24 10.87 9.38 -4.55
C ILE A 24 11.66 10.65 -4.89
N GLU A 25 12.92 10.51 -5.29
CA GLU A 25 13.80 11.63 -5.69
C GLU A 25 13.31 12.33 -6.96
N ALA A 26 12.67 11.59 -7.88
CA ALA A 26 11.98 12.16 -9.02
C ALA A 26 10.64 12.84 -8.67
N GLY A 27 10.22 12.86 -7.40
CA GLY A 27 8.96 13.45 -6.95
C GLY A 27 7.70 12.73 -7.43
N LEU A 28 7.85 11.48 -7.90
CA LEU A 28 6.76 10.69 -8.45
C LEU A 28 5.92 10.06 -7.31
N PRO A 29 4.60 9.87 -7.53
CA PRO A 29 3.72 9.35 -6.49
C PRO A 29 4.09 7.93 -6.09
N VAL A 30 4.07 7.67 -4.78
CA VAL A 30 4.19 6.33 -4.19
C VAL A 30 2.82 5.89 -3.68
N HIS A 31 2.33 4.78 -4.20
CA HIS A 31 1.13 4.10 -3.71
C HIS A 31 1.53 2.76 -3.11
N LEU A 32 1.19 2.54 -1.86
CA LEU A 32 1.39 1.29 -1.15
C LEU A 32 0.04 0.69 -0.82
N VAL A 33 -0.13 -0.60 -1.09
CA VAL A 33 -1.32 -1.37 -0.75
C VAL A 33 -0.90 -2.56 0.10
N LEU A 34 -1.51 -2.71 1.26
CA LEU A 34 -1.14 -3.67 2.29
C LEU A 34 -2.33 -4.54 2.65
N ASP A 35 -2.07 -5.82 2.92
CA ASP A 35 -3.05 -6.72 3.55
C ASP A 35 -3.25 -6.36 5.04
N GLY A 36 -2.16 -6.01 5.74
CA GLY A 36 -2.22 -5.67 7.17
C GLY A 36 -2.64 -4.24 7.47
N ASP A 37 -3.42 -4.05 8.55
CA ASP A 37 -3.94 -2.79 9.09
C ASP A 37 -2.86 -1.95 9.79
N VAL A 38 -1.97 -1.33 8.99
CA VAL A 38 -0.82 -0.54 9.48
C VAL A 38 -0.54 0.71 8.64
N ALA A 39 -1.44 1.11 7.73
CA ALA A 39 -1.20 2.18 6.75
C ALA A 39 -0.86 3.51 7.42
N MET A 40 -1.60 3.89 8.45
CA MET A 40 -1.35 5.15 9.18
C MET A 40 0.02 5.15 9.86
N THR A 41 0.37 4.05 10.54
CA THR A 41 1.66 3.92 11.22
C THR A 41 2.82 3.91 10.23
N LEU A 42 2.74 3.08 9.18
CA LEU A 42 3.77 3.00 8.15
C LEU A 42 3.90 4.32 7.38
N GLY A 43 2.78 4.96 7.03
CA GLY A 43 2.76 6.25 6.34
C GLY A 43 3.44 7.35 7.15
N ARG A 44 3.23 7.38 8.48
CA ARG A 44 3.94 8.29 9.38
C ARG A 44 5.43 7.98 9.43
N LEU A 45 5.84 6.72 9.58
CA LEU A 45 7.26 6.35 9.56
C LEU A 45 7.94 6.77 8.25
N LEU A 46 7.27 6.55 7.11
CA LEU A 46 7.77 6.96 5.80
C LEU A 46 7.93 8.48 5.70
N ARG A 47 6.94 9.25 6.15
CA ARG A 47 6.94 10.72 6.06
C ARG A 47 7.87 11.38 7.08
N GLU A 48 7.76 11.00 8.35
CA GLU A 48 8.35 11.70 9.48
C GLU A 48 9.76 11.21 9.81
N GLU A 49 10.02 9.90 9.68
CA GLU A 49 11.33 9.31 10.04
C GLU A 49 12.20 8.99 8.82
N CYS A 50 11.60 8.54 7.72
CA CYS A 50 12.33 8.18 6.50
C CYS A 50 12.38 9.29 5.46
N GLY A 51 11.78 10.45 5.72
CA GLY A 51 11.81 11.64 4.86
C GLY A 51 11.27 11.42 3.45
N VAL A 52 10.30 10.51 3.26
CA VAL A 52 9.65 10.33 1.96
C VAL A 52 8.84 11.57 1.66
N GLU A 53 9.31 12.36 0.69
CA GLU A 53 8.65 13.57 0.21
C GLU A 53 7.74 13.27 -1.00
N GLY A 54 6.90 14.24 -1.39
CA GLY A 54 5.97 14.08 -2.51
C GLY A 54 4.69 13.30 -2.19
N PRO A 55 3.88 12.96 -3.21
CA PRO A 55 2.58 12.30 -3.02
C PRO A 55 2.75 10.86 -2.51
N LEU A 56 2.14 10.57 -1.37
CA LEU A 56 2.17 9.25 -0.73
C LEU A 56 0.74 8.84 -0.38
N LEU A 57 0.32 7.67 -0.87
CA LEU A 57 -0.90 6.99 -0.46
C LEU A 57 -0.54 5.62 0.10
N VAL A 58 -1.00 5.33 1.32
CA VAL A 58 -0.87 4.01 1.92
C VAL A 58 -2.29 3.52 2.22
N LEU A 59 -2.66 2.38 1.65
CA LEU A 59 -3.92 1.69 1.87
C LEU A 59 -3.63 0.36 2.55
N ASP A 60 -4.45 -0.02 3.51
CA ASP A 60 -4.39 -1.29 4.21
C ASP A 60 -5.71 -2.06 4.15
N GLY A 61 -5.69 -3.31 4.65
CA GLY A 61 -6.85 -4.19 4.67
C GLY A 61 -7.24 -4.76 3.31
N LEU A 62 -6.37 -4.66 2.30
CA LEU A 62 -6.63 -5.13 0.94
C LEU A 62 -5.84 -6.42 0.68
N ARG A 63 -6.57 -7.54 0.57
CA ARG A 63 -6.03 -8.81 0.05
C ARG A 63 -6.09 -8.79 -1.46
N LEU A 64 -4.94 -8.84 -2.12
CA LEU A 64 -4.81 -8.87 -3.57
C LEU A 64 -4.11 -10.15 -4.01
N GLY A 65 -4.68 -10.82 -5.01
CA GLY A 65 -4.10 -11.96 -5.69
C GLY A 65 -3.21 -11.56 -6.87
N ALA A 66 -2.64 -12.57 -7.52
CA ALA A 66 -1.94 -12.36 -8.79
C ALA A 66 -2.93 -11.86 -9.85
N LEU A 67 -2.53 -10.83 -10.60
CA LEU A 67 -3.31 -10.21 -11.67
C LEU A 67 -4.56 -9.45 -11.20
N ASP A 68 -4.59 -9.07 -9.93
CA ASP A 68 -5.52 -8.06 -9.44
C ASP A 68 -5.05 -6.66 -9.82
N TYR A 69 -6.01 -5.86 -10.29
CA TYR A 69 -5.86 -4.44 -10.55
C TYR A 69 -6.69 -3.66 -9.53
N VAL A 70 -6.17 -2.50 -9.13
CA VAL A 70 -6.80 -1.65 -8.12
C VAL A 70 -7.10 -0.30 -8.74
N ASP A 71 -8.38 0.04 -8.85
CA ASP A 71 -8.81 1.38 -9.19
C ASP A 71 -9.05 2.20 -7.92
N LEU A 72 -8.45 3.39 -7.87
CA LEU A 72 -8.54 4.30 -6.74
C LEU A 72 -9.48 5.45 -7.04
N GLY A 73 -10.52 5.60 -6.21
CA GLY A 73 -11.39 6.77 -6.22
C GLY A 73 -10.75 7.99 -5.56
N LYS A 74 -11.50 9.10 -5.55
CA LYS A 74 -11.10 10.30 -4.80
C LYS A 74 -11.18 10.04 -3.29
N VAL A 75 -10.25 10.63 -2.53
CA VAL A 75 -10.29 10.65 -1.06
C VAL A 75 -11.62 11.26 -0.59
N ARG A 76 -12.32 10.56 0.30
CA ARG A 76 -13.55 11.03 0.92
C ARG A 76 -13.25 11.75 2.22
N HIS A 77 -13.78 12.95 2.37
CA HIS A 77 -13.70 13.72 3.61
C HIS A 77 -15.03 13.64 4.39
N PRO A 78 -14.99 13.65 5.74
CA PRO A 78 -13.81 13.82 6.59
C PRO A 78 -13.07 12.51 6.94
N SER A 79 -13.63 11.35 6.61
CA SER A 79 -13.12 10.03 7.01
C SER A 79 -11.73 9.70 6.47
N ARG A 80 -11.25 10.40 5.44
CA ARG A 80 -10.01 10.14 4.70
C ARG A 80 -9.96 8.74 4.09
N THR A 81 -11.11 8.15 3.81
CA THR A 81 -11.20 6.85 3.16
C THR A 81 -11.09 6.99 1.64
N VAL A 82 -10.52 5.99 0.98
CA VAL A 82 -10.43 5.93 -0.48
C VAL A 82 -11.35 4.80 -0.96
N PRO A 83 -12.36 5.08 -1.80
CA PRO A 83 -13.12 4.01 -2.46
C PRO A 83 -12.19 3.23 -3.38
N VAL A 84 -12.22 1.91 -3.28
CA VAL A 84 -11.38 1.00 -4.06
C VAL A 84 -12.24 0.04 -4.83
N THR A 85 -11.91 -0.21 -6.09
CA THR A 85 -12.44 -1.34 -6.86
C THR A 85 -11.29 -2.29 -7.17
N VAL A 86 -11.46 -3.57 -6.84
CA VAL A 86 -10.53 -4.63 -7.22
C VAL A 86 -11.09 -5.34 -8.44
N LYS A 87 -10.27 -5.45 -9.49
CA LYS A 87 -10.59 -6.16 -10.73
C LYS A 87 -9.60 -7.29 -10.91
N SER A 88 -10.10 -8.52 -10.98
CA SER A 88 -9.28 -9.70 -11.19
C SER A 88 -9.34 -10.13 -12.65
N LEU A 89 -8.18 -10.36 -13.27
CA LEU A 89 -8.12 -10.97 -14.59
C LEU A 89 -8.15 -12.49 -14.44
N VAL A 90 -9.18 -13.14 -14.99
CA VAL A 90 -9.36 -14.59 -14.94
C VAL A 90 -9.12 -15.19 -16.34
N PHE A 91 -8.31 -16.25 -16.41
CA PHE A 91 -8.06 -17.00 -17.63
C PHE A 91 -8.79 -18.34 -17.61
N ALA A 92 -9.28 -18.78 -18.77
CA ALA A 92 -9.92 -20.08 -18.91
C ALA A 92 -8.95 -21.21 -18.52
N GLY A 93 -9.40 -22.12 -17.64
CA GLY A 93 -8.60 -23.24 -17.13
C GLY A 93 -7.83 -22.96 -15.84
N SER A 94 -7.80 -21.72 -15.35
CA SER A 94 -7.33 -21.44 -13.99
C SER A 94 -8.45 -21.68 -12.98
N PRO A 95 -8.19 -22.33 -11.83
CA PRO A 95 -9.17 -22.38 -10.76
C PRO A 95 -9.51 -20.95 -10.35
N VAL A 96 -10.82 -20.65 -10.26
CA VAL A 96 -11.28 -19.38 -9.70
C VAL A 96 -10.84 -19.36 -8.23
N PRO A 97 -10.09 -18.35 -7.76
CA PRO A 97 -9.77 -18.24 -6.35
C PRO A 97 -11.07 -18.16 -5.56
N GLU A 98 -11.29 -19.07 -4.60
CA GLU A 98 -12.39 -18.94 -3.66
C GLU A 98 -12.19 -17.63 -2.88
N ALA A 99 -13.25 -16.83 -2.81
CA ALA A 99 -13.24 -15.63 -1.98
C ALA A 99 -13.41 -16.07 -0.51
N ASP A 100 -12.31 -16.02 0.25
CA ASP A 100 -12.31 -16.12 1.72
C ASP A 100 -12.90 -14.86 2.39
#